data_AF-A0A7S4RLA6-F1
#
_entry.id   AF-A0A7S4RLA6-F1
#
_cell.length_a   1.000
_cell.length_b   1.000
_cell.length_c   1.000
_cell.angle_alpha   90.00
_cell.angle_beta   90.00
_cell.angle_gamma   90.00
#
_symmetry.space_group_name_H-M   'P 1'
#
loop_
_entity.id
_entity.type
_entity.pdbx_description
1 polymer ?
#
loop_
_entity_poly.entity_id
_entity_poly.type
_entity_poly.pdbx_seq_one_letter_code
_entity_poly.pdbx_strand_id
1 'polypeptide(L)'
;MRDPILLSTFSIVLFLCTISNSSAFQTVLPAITTATTNSGERAFSSDLSLWMTSASSEDELKSRRTFLGVATASVLGSGFMEPANAFQFPEIAGKDKKSKPRLGGLPSKIRGVVGIMDELQRDLMQERWDLVEKYPGQFRSYVPVFTTYTDSAFPSDEPTDQGLRVALRYEVGRFFASLERLRQATTRRSLNEAYTAYADMSLHFDRYLRVGGLYTYYDSLISTEPLFTNIPDNALIFSDPKKDPPEVRDLVVVTKGPDKGKIGIVIGIYPDGKGNCVVKLDRYKGLREIRVLPLLWVGKRLGEQDPDDVFLIPRKS
;
A
#
# COMPACT_ATOMS: atom_id res chain seq x y z
N MET A 1 35.35 22.82 72.98
CA MET A 1 33.92 23.12 72.80
C MET A 1 33.87 24.33 71.89
N ARG A 2 33.44 24.15 70.63
CA ARG A 2 33.69 25.10 69.54
C ARG A 2 32.39 25.73 69.03
N ASP A 3 32.53 27.01 68.75
CA ASP A 3 31.56 28.06 68.40
C ASP A 3 30.84 27.91 67.03
N PRO A 4 29.80 28.74 66.76
CA PRO A 4 28.90 28.71 65.59
C PRO A 4 29.36 29.67 64.46
N ILE A 5 28.76 29.64 63.24
CA ILE A 5 28.96 30.68 62.19
C ILE A 5 27.95 30.64 61.00
N LEU A 6 27.39 31.83 60.69
CA LEU A 6 27.00 32.54 59.43
C LEU A 6 26.03 31.90 58.39
N LEU A 7 24.91 32.55 57.99
CA LEU A 7 24.68 33.73 57.11
C LEU A 7 25.07 33.53 55.63
N SER A 8 24.08 33.64 54.71
CA SER A 8 24.11 34.53 53.52
C SER A 8 23.05 34.18 52.46
N THR A 9 22.27 35.19 52.08
CA THR A 9 21.38 35.35 50.91
C THR A 9 22.16 35.51 49.59
N PHE A 10 21.60 35.13 48.43
CA PHE A 10 21.88 35.80 47.13
C PHE A 10 20.82 35.50 46.05
N SER A 11 20.45 36.56 45.30
CA SER A 11 19.50 36.64 44.17
C SER A 11 20.17 36.40 42.80
N ILE A 12 19.44 35.86 41.81
CA ILE A 12 19.77 35.86 40.36
C ILE A 12 18.44 36.00 39.59
N VAL A 13 18.04 37.18 39.11
CA VAL A 13 18.21 37.80 37.76
C VAL A 13 17.69 36.94 36.59
N LEU A 14 16.56 37.40 36.01
CA LEU A 14 15.85 36.87 34.84
C LEU A 14 16.31 37.64 33.59
N PHE A 15 16.63 36.96 32.48
CA PHE A 15 17.02 37.58 31.20
C PHE A 15 15.95 37.34 30.12
N LEU A 16 15.41 38.44 29.58
CA LEU A 16 14.51 38.50 28.42
C LEU A 16 15.34 38.69 27.15
N CYS A 17 15.05 37.94 26.08
CA CYS A 17 15.63 38.15 24.76
C CYS A 17 14.59 38.77 23.82
N THR A 18 14.95 39.94 23.30
CA THR A 18 14.19 40.78 22.36
C THR A 18 14.46 40.44 20.90
N ILE A 19 13.41 40.58 20.08
CA ILE A 19 13.38 40.55 18.62
C ILE A 19 14.03 41.82 18.06
N SER A 20 14.82 41.71 16.99
CA SER A 20 15.31 42.85 16.20
C SER A 20 15.12 42.60 14.70
N ASN A 21 14.39 43.52 14.06
CA ASN A 21 14.29 43.74 12.63
C ASN A 21 15.49 44.58 12.15
N SER A 22 16.00 44.32 10.94
CA SER A 22 16.52 45.41 10.09
C SER A 22 16.55 45.03 8.61
N SER A 23 16.17 46.01 7.81
CA SER A 23 15.99 46.05 6.36
C SER A 23 17.23 46.53 5.59
N ALA A 24 17.19 46.28 4.28
CA ALA A 24 17.72 47.08 3.15
C ALA A 24 19.17 46.87 2.69
N PHE A 25 19.31 46.38 1.46
CA PHE A 25 20.23 46.93 0.43
C PHE A 25 19.69 46.60 -0.98
N GLN A 26 19.40 47.64 -1.77
CA GLN A 26 19.35 47.64 -3.24
C GLN A 26 20.83 47.65 -3.74
N THR A 27 21.27 47.21 -4.92
CA THR A 27 20.89 47.66 -6.26
C THR A 27 21.78 46.95 -7.32
N VAL A 28 21.30 46.91 -8.58
CA VAL A 28 21.99 46.82 -9.90
C VAL A 28 22.17 45.45 -10.61
N LEU A 29 21.58 45.41 -11.82
CA LEU A 29 21.54 44.45 -12.94
C LEU A 29 22.85 44.44 -13.79
N PRO A 30 23.16 43.43 -14.64
CA PRO A 30 22.58 43.36 -16.00
C PRO A 30 22.24 41.96 -16.54
N ALA A 31 21.43 42.00 -17.60
CA ALA A 31 20.90 40.89 -18.37
C ALA A 31 21.97 40.10 -19.14
N ILE A 32 21.74 38.78 -19.29
CA ILE A 32 22.15 38.01 -20.47
C ILE A 32 20.97 37.16 -20.92
N THR A 33 20.58 37.42 -22.16
CA THR A 33 19.63 36.68 -22.98
C THR A 33 20.38 35.54 -23.68
N THR A 34 19.91 34.30 -23.60
CA THR A 34 19.92 33.35 -24.73
C THR A 34 18.93 32.21 -24.50
N ALA A 35 18.23 31.88 -25.57
CA ALA A 35 17.14 30.92 -25.67
C ALA A 35 17.63 29.47 -25.78
N THR A 36 16.82 28.50 -25.35
CA THR A 36 16.50 27.31 -26.17
C THR A 36 15.34 26.50 -25.58
N THR A 37 14.29 26.40 -26.40
CA THR A 37 13.28 25.34 -26.54
C THR A 37 13.36 24.08 -25.67
N ASN A 38 12.26 23.78 -24.97
CA ASN A 38 11.64 22.44 -24.97
C ASN A 38 10.20 22.52 -24.42
N SER A 39 9.26 22.82 -25.32
CA SER A 39 7.82 22.65 -25.11
C SER A 39 7.45 21.20 -25.40
N GLY A 40 7.27 20.38 -24.36
CA GLY A 40 6.89 18.97 -24.55
C GLY A 40 6.31 18.23 -23.34
N GLU A 41 6.02 18.87 -22.20
CA GLU A 41 5.54 18.15 -20.99
C GLU A 41 4.34 18.79 -20.26
N ARG A 42 3.72 19.85 -20.79
CA ARG A 42 2.70 20.61 -20.02
C ARG A 42 1.23 20.17 -20.17
N ALA A 43 0.91 19.16 -20.99
CA ALA A 43 -0.49 18.80 -21.23
C ALA A 43 -1.07 17.73 -20.29
N PHE A 44 -0.26 17.00 -19.52
CA PHE A 44 -0.75 15.85 -18.73
C PHE A 44 -0.72 16.04 -17.21
N SER A 45 0.00 17.07 -16.71
CA SER A 45 -0.02 17.44 -15.29
C SER A 45 -1.39 17.95 -14.84
N SER A 46 -2.18 18.53 -15.76
CA SER A 46 -3.53 19.07 -15.48
C SER A 46 -4.58 17.98 -15.25
N ASP A 47 -4.48 16.83 -15.91
CA ASP A 47 -5.47 15.76 -15.73
C ASP A 47 -5.23 15.02 -14.41
N LEU A 48 -3.97 14.80 -14.01
CA LEU A 48 -3.68 14.19 -12.71
C LEU A 48 -4.04 15.11 -11.54
N SER A 49 -3.87 16.44 -11.70
CA SER A 49 -4.25 17.41 -10.68
C SER A 49 -5.77 17.57 -10.57
N LEU A 50 -6.52 17.45 -11.67
CA LEU A 50 -7.99 17.40 -11.69
C LEU A 50 -8.54 16.18 -10.92
N TRP A 51 -7.82 15.06 -10.95
CA TRP A 51 -8.19 13.87 -10.18
C TRP A 51 -7.81 14.00 -8.70
N MET A 52 -6.79 14.80 -8.36
CA MET A 52 -6.37 15.02 -6.98
C MET A 52 -7.20 16.08 -6.23
N THR A 53 -7.80 17.05 -6.93
CA THR A 53 -8.64 18.10 -6.31
C THR A 53 -10.06 17.63 -5.94
N SER A 54 -10.52 16.48 -6.43
CA SER A 54 -11.84 15.93 -6.07
C SER A 54 -11.83 15.01 -4.84
N ALA A 55 -10.66 14.74 -4.24
CA ALA A 55 -10.49 13.79 -3.14
C ALA A 55 -10.32 14.43 -1.74
N SER A 56 -10.46 15.76 -1.59
CA SER A 56 -10.09 16.48 -0.36
C SER A 56 -11.27 16.94 0.52
N SER A 57 -12.19 16.05 0.82
CA SER A 57 -13.22 16.29 1.86
C SER A 57 -13.26 15.09 2.81
N GLU A 58 -12.50 15.18 3.92
CA GLU A 58 -12.53 14.17 5.00
C GLU A 58 -13.88 14.15 5.74
N ASP A 59 -14.69 15.19 5.62
CA ASP A 59 -15.98 15.31 6.29
C ASP A 59 -17.10 14.49 5.60
N GLU A 60 -17.00 14.22 4.30
CA GLU A 60 -17.99 13.40 3.60
C GLU A 60 -17.82 11.88 3.86
N LEU A 61 -16.61 11.45 4.21
CA LEU A 61 -16.29 10.05 4.53
C LEU A 61 -16.80 9.63 5.93
N LYS A 62 -16.90 10.55 6.90
CA LYS A 62 -17.48 10.26 8.21
C LYS A 62 -18.99 10.07 8.14
N SER A 63 -19.69 10.81 7.28
CA SER A 63 -21.14 10.67 7.11
C SER A 63 -21.56 9.36 6.41
N ARG A 64 -20.66 8.70 5.67
CA ARG A 64 -20.94 7.44 4.95
C ARG A 64 -20.64 6.17 5.76
N ARG A 65 -19.84 6.25 6.83
CA ARG A 65 -19.65 5.11 7.76
C ARG A 65 -20.89 4.78 8.59
N THR A 66 -21.81 5.71 8.75
CA THR A 66 -23.07 5.51 9.48
C THR A 66 -24.09 4.69 8.69
N PHE A 67 -23.99 4.64 7.36
CA PHE A 67 -24.97 3.94 6.51
C PHE A 67 -24.75 2.42 6.43
N LEU A 68 -23.58 1.93 6.85
CA LEU A 68 -23.25 0.50 6.92
C LEU A 68 -23.37 -0.09 8.34
N GLY A 69 -23.85 0.69 9.32
CA GLY A 69 -23.83 0.34 10.75
C GLY A 69 -25.17 -0.01 11.40
N VAL A 70 -26.28 -0.07 10.66
CA VAL A 70 -27.61 -0.37 11.23
C VAL A 70 -28.21 -1.59 10.53
N ALA A 71 -27.81 -2.77 10.99
CA ALA A 71 -28.62 -3.98 10.92
C ALA A 71 -28.52 -4.67 12.28
N THR A 72 -29.41 -4.24 13.17
CA THR A 72 -29.59 -4.75 14.53
C THR A 72 -30.02 -6.20 14.54
N ALA A 73 -29.41 -6.92 15.49
CA ALA A 73 -29.76 -8.25 15.93
C ALA A 73 -31.23 -8.39 16.37
N SER A 74 -31.84 -9.52 16.01
CA SER A 74 -32.74 -10.33 16.85
C SER A 74 -33.19 -11.54 16.04
N VAL A 75 -32.91 -12.76 16.51
CA VAL A 75 -33.83 -13.92 16.60
C VAL A 75 -33.04 -15.10 17.18
N LEU A 76 -33.45 -15.49 18.39
CA LEU A 76 -33.17 -16.80 18.99
C LEU A 76 -33.99 -17.86 18.23
N GLY A 77 -33.37 -18.94 17.79
CA GLY A 77 -34.08 -20.05 17.18
C GLY A 77 -33.13 -21.11 16.64
N SER A 78 -33.00 -22.20 17.38
CA SER A 78 -32.33 -23.45 17.03
C SER A 78 -32.69 -23.97 15.63
N GLY A 79 -31.68 -24.20 14.79
CA GLY A 79 -31.83 -24.92 13.52
C GLY A 79 -30.53 -24.92 12.73
N PHE A 80 -29.84 -26.05 12.70
CA PHE A 80 -28.75 -26.34 11.76
C PHE A 80 -29.27 -26.17 10.33
N MET A 81 -28.84 -25.13 9.62
CA MET A 81 -28.97 -25.02 8.17
C MET A 81 -27.69 -24.43 7.57
N GLU A 82 -27.18 -25.17 6.59
CA GLU A 82 -26.01 -24.92 5.77
C GLU A 82 -26.25 -23.73 4.82
N PRO A 83 -25.37 -22.71 4.75
CA PRO A 83 -25.53 -21.63 3.79
C PRO A 83 -24.98 -22.05 2.41
N ALA A 84 -25.84 -22.66 1.60
CA ALA A 84 -25.69 -22.63 0.15
C ALA A 84 -26.21 -21.28 -0.37
N ASN A 85 -25.29 -20.40 -0.77
CA ASN A 85 -25.50 -19.37 -1.80
C ASN A 85 -24.15 -18.67 -2.08
N ALA A 86 -23.29 -19.37 -2.80
CA ALA A 86 -22.20 -18.72 -3.53
C ALA A 86 -22.83 -17.91 -4.67
N PHE A 87 -22.48 -16.63 -4.75
CA PHE A 87 -22.85 -15.74 -5.85
C PHE A 87 -22.28 -16.32 -7.15
N GLN A 88 -23.13 -16.97 -7.94
CA GLN A 88 -22.74 -17.67 -9.16
C GLN A 88 -22.99 -16.74 -10.36
N PHE A 89 -21.91 -16.25 -10.98
CA PHE A 89 -22.00 -15.43 -12.19
C PHE A 89 -22.48 -16.28 -13.38
N PRO A 90 -23.31 -15.74 -14.29
CA PRO A 90 -23.81 -16.47 -15.44
C PRO A 90 -22.70 -16.80 -16.44
N GLU A 91 -22.61 -18.08 -16.79
CA GLU A 91 -21.69 -18.63 -17.78
C GLU A 91 -22.20 -18.33 -19.20
N ILE A 92 -21.57 -17.38 -19.88
CA ILE A 92 -21.91 -17.01 -21.27
C ILE A 92 -21.22 -18.00 -22.23
N ALA A 93 -21.94 -19.03 -22.64
CA ALA A 93 -21.48 -20.02 -23.63
C ALA A 93 -21.70 -19.51 -25.06
N GLY A 94 -20.67 -18.90 -25.66
CA GLY A 94 -20.61 -18.58 -27.09
C GLY A 94 -19.57 -19.43 -27.82
N LYS A 95 -20.02 -20.33 -28.72
CA LYS A 95 -19.14 -21.10 -29.61
C LYS A 95 -18.71 -20.23 -30.78
N ASP A 96 -17.43 -19.84 -30.87
CA ASP A 96 -16.87 -19.32 -32.12
C ASP A 96 -15.37 -19.60 -32.32
N LYS A 97 -15.09 -20.00 -33.56
CA LYS A 97 -13.85 -20.19 -34.35
C LYS A 97 -12.48 -20.00 -33.63
N LYS A 98 -11.65 -21.06 -33.74
CA LYS A 98 -10.23 -21.14 -33.32
C LYS A 98 -9.32 -20.10 -34.01
N SER A 99 -9.37 -18.87 -33.54
CA SER A 99 -8.21 -17.97 -33.58
C SER A 99 -7.28 -18.36 -32.43
N LYS A 100 -5.96 -18.35 -32.65
CA LYS A 100 -5.00 -18.47 -31.53
C LYS A 100 -5.42 -17.44 -30.47
N PRO A 101 -5.68 -17.82 -29.21
CA PRO A 101 -6.24 -16.91 -28.22
C PRO A 101 -5.32 -15.72 -28.09
N ARG A 102 -5.73 -14.59 -28.69
CA ARG A 102 -4.99 -13.34 -28.56
C ARG A 102 -4.99 -13.00 -27.07
N LEU A 103 -3.79 -12.69 -26.60
CA LEU A 103 -3.43 -12.32 -25.24
C LEU A 103 -4.57 -11.63 -24.49
N GLY A 104 -4.81 -12.09 -23.27
CA GLY A 104 -6.06 -11.89 -22.54
C GLY A 104 -6.55 -10.44 -22.43
N GLY A 105 -7.85 -10.31 -22.20
CA GLY A 105 -8.54 -9.02 -22.10
C GLY A 105 -8.00 -8.10 -20.99
N LEU A 106 -8.66 -6.97 -20.80
CA LEU A 106 -8.27 -5.97 -19.78
C LEU A 106 -7.97 -6.59 -18.39
N PRO A 107 -8.75 -7.56 -17.86
CA PRO A 107 -8.40 -8.25 -16.61
C PRO A 107 -7.02 -8.89 -16.60
N SER A 108 -6.65 -9.59 -17.67
CA SER A 108 -5.35 -10.27 -17.78
C SER A 108 -4.21 -9.27 -17.86
N LYS A 109 -4.40 -8.13 -18.53
CA LYS A 109 -3.41 -7.04 -18.57
C LYS A 109 -3.20 -6.43 -17.19
N ILE A 110 -4.27 -6.20 -16.43
CA ILE A 110 -4.18 -5.66 -15.07
C ILE A 110 -3.49 -6.67 -14.15
N ARG A 111 -3.85 -7.95 -14.20
CA ARG A 111 -3.15 -9.00 -13.44
C ARG A 111 -1.67 -9.11 -13.82
N GLY A 112 -1.32 -8.84 -15.08
CA GLY A 112 0.07 -8.79 -15.55
C GLY A 112 0.93 -7.74 -14.82
N VAL A 113 0.31 -6.70 -14.27
CA VAL A 113 1.01 -5.68 -13.45
C VAL A 113 1.65 -6.30 -12.20
N VAL A 114 1.09 -7.40 -11.66
CA VAL A 114 1.69 -8.14 -10.53
C VAL A 114 3.12 -8.56 -10.83
N GLY A 115 3.39 -9.08 -12.03
CA GLY A 115 4.75 -9.50 -12.41
C GLY A 115 5.73 -8.33 -12.42
N ILE A 116 5.30 -7.16 -12.92
CA ILE A 116 6.11 -5.93 -12.93
C ILE A 116 6.37 -5.46 -11.50
N MET A 117 5.36 -5.56 -10.61
CA MET A 117 5.53 -5.20 -9.20
C MET A 117 6.45 -6.17 -8.44
N ASP A 118 6.45 -7.45 -8.80
CA ASP A 118 7.38 -8.45 -8.26
C ASP A 118 8.81 -8.15 -8.72
N GLU A 119 9.02 -7.85 -10.01
CA GLU A 119 10.34 -7.44 -10.52
C GLU A 119 10.84 -6.14 -9.86
N LEU A 120 9.96 -5.14 -9.70
CA LEU A 120 10.27 -3.91 -8.97
C LEU A 120 10.67 -4.19 -7.53
N GLN A 121 9.96 -5.07 -6.81
CA GLN A 121 10.31 -5.44 -5.44
C GLN A 121 11.71 -6.01 -5.36
N ARG A 122 12.02 -7.00 -6.23
CA ARG A 122 13.33 -7.64 -6.28
C ARG A 122 14.43 -6.60 -6.51
N ASP A 123 14.25 -5.75 -7.52
CA ASP A 123 15.27 -4.77 -7.92
C ASP A 123 15.45 -3.69 -6.84
N LEU A 124 14.36 -3.28 -6.17
CA LEU A 124 14.40 -2.36 -5.03
C LEU A 124 15.10 -2.97 -3.82
N MET A 125 14.80 -4.24 -3.49
CA MET A 125 15.45 -4.96 -2.40
C MET A 125 16.93 -5.24 -2.66
N GLN A 126 17.35 -5.24 -3.94
CA GLN A 126 18.75 -5.35 -4.36
C GLN A 126 19.41 -3.98 -4.61
N GLU A 127 18.70 -2.88 -4.35
CA GLU A 127 19.20 -1.50 -4.51
C GLU A 127 19.72 -1.20 -5.93
N ARG A 128 19.09 -1.82 -6.94
CA ARG A 128 19.41 -1.63 -8.35
C ARG A 128 18.75 -0.38 -8.91
N TRP A 129 19.20 0.79 -8.46
CA TRP A 129 18.63 2.09 -8.81
C TRP A 129 18.54 2.33 -10.33
N ASP A 130 19.51 1.80 -11.10
CA ASP A 130 19.54 1.85 -12.57
C ASP A 130 18.32 1.19 -13.24
N LEU A 131 17.75 0.17 -12.60
CA LEU A 131 16.54 -0.49 -13.04
C LEU A 131 15.30 0.16 -12.42
N VAL A 132 15.35 0.43 -11.10
CA VAL A 132 14.21 0.97 -10.35
C VAL A 132 13.69 2.29 -10.95
N GLU A 133 14.60 3.16 -11.42
CA GLU A 133 14.24 4.44 -12.06
C GLU A 133 13.40 4.30 -13.35
N LYS A 134 13.41 3.13 -14.01
CA LYS A 134 12.68 2.90 -15.26
C LYS A 134 11.22 2.50 -15.04
N TYR A 135 10.89 1.93 -13.88
CA TYR A 135 9.56 1.39 -13.61
C TYR A 135 8.44 2.44 -13.62
N PRO A 136 8.61 3.68 -13.10
CA PRO A 136 7.56 4.69 -13.19
C PRO A 136 7.06 4.96 -14.60
N GLY A 137 7.95 4.96 -15.60
CA GLY A 137 7.56 5.08 -17.01
C GLY A 137 6.72 3.88 -17.48
N GLN A 138 7.11 2.67 -17.09
CA GLN A 138 6.38 1.45 -17.43
C GLN A 138 4.97 1.43 -16.82
N PHE A 139 4.83 1.72 -15.53
CA PHE A 139 3.52 1.74 -14.86
C PHE A 139 2.58 2.80 -15.43
N ARG A 140 3.09 3.98 -15.82
CA ARG A 140 2.27 5.03 -16.44
C ARG A 140 1.59 4.57 -17.73
N SER A 141 2.18 3.63 -18.48
CA SER A 141 1.55 3.07 -19.68
C SER A 141 0.27 2.27 -19.38
N TYR A 142 0.03 1.87 -18.13
CA TYR A 142 -1.17 1.15 -17.70
C TYR A 142 -2.33 2.05 -17.30
N VAL A 143 -2.15 3.37 -17.18
CA VAL A 143 -3.25 4.30 -16.81
C VAL A 143 -4.49 4.11 -17.71
N PRO A 144 -4.37 4.08 -19.06
CA PRO A 144 -5.54 3.86 -19.92
C PRO A 144 -6.17 2.46 -19.72
N VAL A 145 -5.38 1.45 -19.34
CA VAL A 145 -5.87 0.09 -19.09
C VAL A 145 -6.75 0.06 -17.84
N PHE A 146 -6.31 0.69 -16.75
CA PHE A 146 -7.10 0.82 -15.52
C PHE A 146 -8.40 1.60 -15.75
N THR A 147 -8.33 2.72 -16.47
CA THR A 147 -9.51 3.54 -16.78
C THR A 147 -10.51 2.74 -17.61
N THR A 148 -10.06 2.15 -18.73
CA THR A 148 -10.95 1.38 -19.62
C THR A 148 -11.56 0.18 -18.90
N TYR A 149 -10.81 -0.52 -18.04
CA TYR A 149 -11.36 -1.62 -17.27
C TYR A 149 -12.43 -1.13 -16.29
N THR A 150 -12.15 -0.06 -15.55
CA THR A 150 -13.09 0.48 -14.55
C THR A 150 -14.41 0.91 -15.20
N ASP A 151 -14.35 1.51 -16.40
CA ASP A 151 -15.54 1.95 -17.13
C ASP A 151 -16.31 0.78 -17.77
N SER A 152 -15.60 -0.25 -18.25
CA SER A 152 -16.21 -1.41 -18.91
C SER A 152 -16.72 -2.49 -17.96
N ALA A 153 -16.11 -2.65 -16.79
CA ALA A 153 -16.50 -3.64 -15.79
C ALA A 153 -17.83 -3.28 -15.10
N PHE A 154 -18.14 -1.98 -15.01
CA PHE A 154 -19.34 -1.45 -14.38
C PHE A 154 -19.97 -0.42 -15.33
N PRO A 155 -20.68 -0.86 -16.38
CA PRO A 155 -21.18 0.04 -17.41
C PRO A 155 -22.51 0.72 -17.04
N SER A 156 -23.20 0.27 -16.00
CA SER A 156 -24.55 0.78 -15.69
C SER A 156 -24.51 2.11 -14.95
N ASP A 157 -25.61 2.86 -15.01
CA ASP A 157 -25.81 4.08 -14.23
C ASP A 157 -26.44 3.79 -12.86
N GLU A 158 -26.50 2.53 -12.44
CA GLU A 158 -26.97 2.20 -11.10
C GLU A 158 -26.05 2.84 -10.04
N PRO A 159 -26.62 3.34 -8.92
CA PRO A 159 -25.82 3.98 -7.86
C PRO A 159 -24.71 3.07 -7.30
N THR A 160 -24.92 1.76 -7.32
CA THR A 160 -23.95 0.72 -6.92
C THR A 160 -22.73 0.73 -7.84
N ASP A 161 -22.94 0.62 -9.16
CA ASP A 161 -21.90 0.65 -10.17
C ASP A 161 -21.15 1.99 -10.18
N GLN A 162 -21.88 3.11 -10.03
CA GLN A 162 -21.26 4.43 -9.87
C GLN A 162 -20.34 4.48 -8.65
N GLY A 163 -20.80 3.96 -7.50
CA GLY A 163 -20.00 3.86 -6.28
C GLY A 163 -18.74 3.01 -6.46
N LEU A 164 -18.84 1.88 -7.15
CA LEU A 164 -17.71 1.00 -7.45
C LEU A 164 -16.70 1.66 -8.40
N ARG A 165 -17.16 2.36 -9.45
CA ARG A 165 -16.27 3.13 -10.34
C ARG A 165 -15.50 4.19 -9.57
N VAL A 166 -16.15 4.93 -8.67
CA VAL A 166 -15.50 5.94 -7.83
C VAL A 166 -14.45 5.29 -6.91
N ALA A 167 -14.80 4.19 -6.24
CA ALA A 167 -13.86 3.47 -5.36
C ALA A 167 -12.63 2.96 -6.13
N LEU A 168 -12.84 2.39 -7.33
CA LEU A 168 -11.74 1.91 -8.17
C LEU A 168 -10.85 3.04 -8.66
N ARG A 169 -11.42 4.16 -9.12
CA ARG A 169 -10.64 5.34 -9.52
C ARG A 169 -9.86 5.93 -8.35
N TYR A 170 -10.42 5.89 -7.14
CA TYR A 170 -9.72 6.31 -5.93
C TYR A 170 -8.49 5.44 -5.66
N GLU A 171 -8.62 4.11 -5.71
CA GLU A 171 -7.47 3.19 -5.53
C GLU A 171 -6.41 3.36 -6.64
N VAL A 172 -6.83 3.57 -7.90
CA VAL A 172 -5.91 3.88 -9.01
C VAL A 172 -5.16 5.19 -8.76
N GLY A 173 -5.87 6.25 -8.35
CA GLY A 173 -5.26 7.55 -8.04
C GLY A 173 -4.23 7.42 -6.91
N ARG A 174 -4.55 6.66 -5.86
CA ARG A 174 -3.64 6.39 -4.74
C ARG A 174 -2.43 5.56 -5.15
N PHE A 175 -2.60 4.57 -6.01
CA PHE A 175 -1.51 3.80 -6.61
C PHE A 175 -0.53 4.71 -7.36
N PHE A 176 -1.02 5.54 -8.27
CA PHE A 176 -0.17 6.43 -9.08
C PHE A 176 0.42 7.60 -8.29
N ALA A 177 -0.27 8.10 -7.26
CA ALA A 177 0.32 9.05 -6.32
C ALA A 177 1.51 8.43 -5.57
N SER A 178 1.41 7.15 -5.18
CA SER A 178 2.49 6.42 -4.53
C SER A 178 3.63 6.11 -5.50
N LEU A 179 3.33 5.85 -6.77
CA LEU A 179 4.34 5.74 -7.83
C LEU A 179 5.15 7.03 -8.02
N GLU A 180 4.50 8.19 -7.93
CA GLU A 180 5.20 9.46 -8.01
C GLU A 180 6.11 9.69 -6.79
N ARG A 181 5.68 9.29 -5.58
CA ARG A 181 6.55 9.28 -4.39
C ARG A 181 7.73 8.32 -4.56
N LEU A 182 7.50 7.14 -5.14
CA LEU A 182 8.58 6.19 -5.44
C LEU A 182 9.61 6.83 -6.37
N ARG A 183 9.17 7.49 -7.45
CA ARG A 183 10.06 8.22 -8.38
C ARG A 183 10.90 9.27 -7.65
N GLN A 184 10.30 10.05 -6.76
CA GLN A 184 11.02 11.06 -5.97
C GLN A 184 12.01 10.43 -4.98
N ALA A 185 11.63 9.33 -4.34
CA ALA A 185 12.50 8.58 -3.43
C ALA A 185 13.69 7.96 -4.17
N THR A 186 13.49 7.44 -5.39
CA THR A 186 14.55 6.82 -6.20
C THR A 186 15.54 7.86 -6.71
N THR A 187 15.07 9.03 -7.14
CA THR A 187 15.96 10.15 -7.52
C THR A 187 16.84 10.59 -6.34
N ARG A 188 16.29 10.59 -5.12
CA ARG A 188 17.05 10.88 -3.88
C ARG A 188 17.82 9.68 -3.35
N ARG A 189 17.65 8.49 -3.94
CA ARG A 189 18.17 7.20 -3.46
C ARG A 189 17.84 6.93 -1.99
N SER A 190 16.66 7.37 -1.55
CA SER A 190 16.19 7.16 -0.18
C SER A 190 15.48 5.81 -0.09
N LEU A 191 16.17 4.81 0.45
CA LEU A 191 15.67 3.44 0.53
C LEU A 191 14.39 3.31 1.37
N ASN A 192 14.36 3.97 2.53
CA ASN A 192 13.20 3.93 3.44
C ASN A 192 11.95 4.56 2.81
N GLU A 193 12.11 5.70 2.12
CA GLU A 193 11.00 6.33 1.40
C GLU A 193 10.54 5.46 0.22
N ALA A 194 11.47 4.83 -0.49
CA ALA A 194 11.16 3.96 -1.61
C ALA A 194 10.39 2.72 -1.17
N TYR A 195 10.75 2.10 -0.03
CA TYR A 195 9.97 1.01 0.56
C TYR A 195 8.57 1.42 0.97
N THR A 196 8.45 2.57 1.63
CA THR A 196 7.13 3.08 2.04
C THR A 196 6.25 3.34 0.81
N ALA A 197 6.81 3.96 -0.23
CA ALA A 197 6.09 4.20 -1.48
C ALA A 197 5.70 2.90 -2.20
N TYR A 198 6.60 1.91 -2.26
CA TYR A 198 6.31 0.59 -2.84
C TYR A 198 5.24 -0.17 -2.05
N ALA A 199 5.27 -0.08 -0.72
CA ALA A 199 4.26 -0.68 0.15
C ALA A 199 2.87 -0.06 -0.08
N ASP A 200 2.79 1.27 -0.18
CA ASP A 200 1.54 1.97 -0.53
C ASP A 200 1.04 1.57 -1.92
N MET A 201 1.92 1.51 -2.92
CA MET A 201 1.56 1.02 -4.25
C MET A 201 0.98 -0.40 -4.19
N SER A 202 1.66 -1.31 -3.51
CA SER A 202 1.24 -2.71 -3.37
C SER A 202 -0.13 -2.81 -2.70
N LEU A 203 -0.34 -2.06 -1.62
CA LEU A 203 -1.60 -2.03 -0.89
C LEU A 203 -2.76 -1.52 -1.75
N HIS A 204 -2.57 -0.41 -2.45
CA HIS A 204 -3.62 0.19 -3.27
C HIS A 204 -3.94 -0.65 -4.52
N PHE A 205 -2.92 -1.29 -5.11
CA PHE A 205 -3.14 -2.23 -6.19
C PHE A 205 -3.89 -3.48 -5.71
N ASP A 206 -3.54 -4.02 -4.54
CA ASP A 206 -4.25 -5.15 -3.94
C ASP A 206 -5.73 -4.86 -3.72
N ARG A 207 -6.05 -3.69 -3.15
CA ARG A 207 -7.43 -3.24 -2.95
C ARG A 207 -8.17 -3.08 -4.27
N TYR A 208 -7.51 -2.50 -5.28
CA TYR A 208 -8.09 -2.39 -6.62
C TYR A 208 -8.46 -3.75 -7.19
N LEU A 209 -7.57 -4.75 -7.07
CA LEU A 209 -7.84 -6.10 -7.54
C LEU A 209 -9.03 -6.74 -6.80
N ARG A 210 -9.17 -6.52 -5.49
CA ARG A 210 -10.28 -7.04 -4.69
C ARG A 210 -11.62 -6.40 -5.09
N VAL A 211 -11.67 -5.07 -5.11
CA VAL A 211 -12.90 -4.30 -5.44
C VAL A 211 -13.30 -4.53 -6.91
N GLY A 212 -12.32 -4.67 -7.80
CA GLY A 212 -12.54 -4.87 -9.23
C GLY A 212 -12.93 -6.29 -9.61
N GLY A 213 -13.11 -7.21 -8.66
CA GLY A 213 -13.43 -8.61 -8.95
C GLY A 213 -12.33 -9.34 -9.74
N LEU A 214 -11.08 -8.89 -9.62
CA LEU A 214 -9.95 -9.44 -10.38
C LEU A 214 -9.27 -10.60 -9.66
N TYR A 215 -9.64 -10.86 -8.41
CA TYR A 215 -9.25 -12.06 -7.68
C TYR A 215 -9.89 -13.30 -8.33
N THR A 216 -9.07 -14.30 -8.66
CA THR A 216 -9.56 -15.58 -9.18
C THR A 216 -10.18 -16.44 -8.08
N TYR A 217 -9.67 -16.30 -6.86
CA TYR A 217 -10.13 -17.01 -5.68
C TYR A 217 -10.12 -16.06 -4.51
N TYR A 218 -11.20 -16.07 -3.74
CA TYR A 218 -11.23 -15.47 -2.43
C TYR A 218 -10.86 -16.54 -1.39
N ASP A 219 -10.04 -16.16 -0.41
CA ASP A 219 -9.93 -16.96 0.81
C ASP A 219 -11.30 -16.97 1.48
N SER A 220 -11.94 -18.14 1.52
CA SER A 220 -13.25 -18.31 2.15
C SER A 220 -13.17 -18.16 3.67
N LEU A 221 -11.97 -18.27 4.23
CA LEU A 221 -11.73 -18.10 5.66
C LEU A 221 -11.49 -16.63 5.96
N ILE A 222 -12.47 -16.02 6.64
CA ILE A 222 -12.36 -14.62 7.12
C ILE A 222 -11.26 -14.50 8.18
N SER A 223 -11.06 -15.56 8.98
CA SER A 223 -10.06 -15.62 10.03
C SER A 223 -9.48 -17.02 10.13
N THR A 224 -8.15 -17.12 10.17
CA THR A 224 -7.42 -18.34 10.48
C THR A 224 -7.23 -18.52 11.99
N GLU A 225 -7.48 -17.48 12.79
CA GLU A 225 -7.29 -17.50 14.25
C GLU A 225 -7.99 -18.67 14.97
N PRO A 226 -9.24 -19.07 14.62
CA PRO A 226 -9.90 -20.21 15.25
C PRO A 226 -9.19 -21.55 15.01
N LEU A 227 -8.40 -21.66 13.93
CA LEU A 227 -7.61 -22.86 13.64
C LEU A 227 -6.43 -23.03 14.61
N PHE A 228 -6.04 -21.95 15.30
CA PHE A 228 -4.91 -21.91 16.24
C PHE A 228 -5.33 -21.87 17.71
N THR A 229 -6.62 -21.97 18.05
CA THR A 229 -7.09 -21.85 19.44
C THR A 229 -6.50 -22.93 20.37
N ASN A 230 -6.25 -24.13 19.85
CA ASN A 230 -5.70 -25.26 20.62
C ASN A 230 -4.23 -25.55 20.28
N ILE A 231 -3.60 -24.73 19.44
CA ILE A 231 -2.21 -24.90 19.04
C ILE A 231 -1.38 -23.98 19.95
N PRO A 232 -0.40 -24.51 20.69
CA PRO A 232 0.42 -23.67 21.54
C PRO A 232 1.26 -22.70 20.69
N ASP A 233 1.45 -21.47 21.15
CA ASP A 233 2.13 -20.41 20.38
C ASP A 233 3.56 -20.78 19.99
N ASN A 234 4.20 -21.70 20.74
CA ASN A 234 5.52 -22.23 20.43
C ASN A 234 5.57 -23.17 19.19
N ALA A 235 4.40 -23.59 18.68
CA ALA A 235 4.33 -24.36 17.43
C ALA A 235 4.66 -23.50 16.21
N LEU A 236 4.46 -22.18 16.30
CA LEU A 236 4.93 -21.23 15.31
C LEU A 236 6.38 -20.87 15.66
N ILE A 237 7.31 -21.15 14.74
CA ILE A 237 8.75 -20.91 14.95
C ILE A 237 9.08 -19.48 14.52
N PHE A 238 9.11 -18.53 15.47
CA PHE A 238 9.39 -17.11 15.23
C PHE A 238 10.12 -16.44 16.39
N SER A 239 10.80 -15.31 16.13
CA SER A 239 11.45 -14.49 17.16
C SER A 239 10.43 -13.57 17.86
N ASP A 240 10.63 -13.31 19.15
CA ASP A 240 9.75 -12.42 19.93
C ASP A 240 9.73 -11.01 19.30
N PRO A 241 8.58 -10.54 18.76
CA PRO A 241 8.48 -9.25 18.07
C PRO A 241 8.89 -8.04 18.92
N LYS A 242 8.88 -8.17 20.25
CA LYS A 242 9.30 -7.09 21.14
C LYS A 242 10.82 -7.00 21.30
N LYS A 243 11.51 -8.14 21.24
CA LYS A 243 12.96 -8.23 21.42
C LYS A 243 13.69 -8.07 20.09
N ASP A 244 13.11 -8.61 19.03
CA ASP A 244 13.66 -8.64 17.68
C ASP A 244 12.56 -8.30 16.67
N PRO A 245 12.16 -7.01 16.57
CA PRO A 245 11.08 -6.59 15.68
C PRO A 245 11.46 -6.81 14.21
N PRO A 246 10.50 -7.22 13.35
CA PRO A 246 10.77 -7.47 11.94
C PRO A 246 11.17 -6.19 11.21
N GLU A 247 12.15 -6.31 10.31
CA GLU A 247 12.63 -5.26 9.42
C GLU A 247 12.13 -5.48 7.99
N VAL A 248 12.26 -4.47 7.14
CA VAL A 248 11.93 -4.63 5.71
C VAL A 248 12.86 -5.68 5.10
N ARG A 249 12.31 -6.56 4.25
CA ARG A 249 12.94 -7.76 3.66
C ARG A 249 12.89 -9.01 4.54
N ASP A 250 12.53 -8.91 5.82
CA ASP A 250 12.41 -10.09 6.67
C ASP A 250 11.20 -10.95 6.27
N LEU A 251 11.44 -12.26 6.28
CA LEU A 251 10.38 -13.26 6.21
C LEU A 251 9.74 -13.40 7.59
N VAL A 252 8.41 -13.38 7.61
CA VAL A 252 7.64 -13.21 8.83
C VAL A 252 6.46 -14.15 8.90
N VAL A 253 5.98 -14.37 10.13
CA VAL A 253 4.70 -15.01 10.43
C VAL A 253 3.82 -14.04 11.22
N VAL A 254 2.54 -14.03 10.88
CA VAL A 254 1.53 -13.30 11.66
C VAL A 254 1.21 -14.09 12.91
N THR A 255 1.47 -13.50 14.07
CA THR A 255 1.36 -14.15 15.38
C THR A 255 0.00 -13.93 16.05
N LYS A 256 -0.76 -12.91 15.62
CA LYS A 256 -2.02 -12.49 16.22
C LYS A 256 -3.02 -11.97 15.19
N GLY A 257 -4.30 -12.02 15.55
CA GLY A 257 -5.40 -11.48 14.75
C GLY A 257 -5.89 -12.43 13.66
N PRO A 258 -6.72 -11.94 12.72
CA PRO A 258 -7.44 -12.80 11.78
C PRO A 258 -6.55 -13.54 10.80
N ASP A 259 -5.33 -13.05 10.56
CA ASP A 259 -4.37 -13.67 9.66
C ASP A 259 -3.32 -14.52 10.43
N LYS A 260 -3.57 -14.88 11.71
CA LYS A 260 -2.63 -15.68 12.53
C LYS A 260 -2.19 -16.96 11.79
N GLY A 261 -0.88 -17.22 11.81
CA GLY A 261 -0.24 -18.35 11.15
C GLY A 261 0.07 -18.15 9.66
N LYS A 262 -0.44 -17.10 9.02
CA LYS A 262 -0.03 -16.77 7.64
C LYS A 262 1.41 -16.25 7.63
N ILE A 263 2.12 -16.60 6.56
CA ILE A 263 3.53 -16.23 6.34
C ILE A 263 3.65 -15.25 5.16
N GLY A 264 4.75 -14.51 5.13
CA GLY A 264 5.04 -13.58 4.04
C GLY A 264 6.33 -12.80 4.27
N ILE A 265 6.46 -11.66 3.59
CA ILE A 265 7.61 -10.75 3.67
C ILE A 265 7.19 -9.34 4.04
N VAL A 266 7.96 -8.67 4.90
CA VAL A 266 7.76 -7.24 5.17
C VAL A 266 8.27 -6.40 4.01
N ILE A 267 7.37 -5.65 3.38
CA ILE A 267 7.70 -4.78 2.23
C ILE A 267 7.79 -3.30 2.61
N GLY A 268 7.36 -2.91 3.82
CA GLY A 268 7.48 -1.55 4.33
C GLY A 268 7.04 -1.43 5.79
N ILE A 269 7.57 -0.42 6.48
CA ILE A 269 7.20 -0.04 7.85
C ILE A 269 6.86 1.43 7.83
N TYR A 270 5.67 1.80 8.32
CA TYR A 270 5.25 3.20 8.30
C TYR A 270 5.97 4.02 9.37
N PRO A 271 6.50 5.21 9.03
CA PRO A 271 7.21 6.07 9.97
C PRO A 271 6.27 6.88 10.88
N ASP A 272 4.97 6.59 10.89
CA ASP A 272 3.93 7.38 11.56
C ASP A 272 3.89 7.22 13.09
N GLY A 273 4.84 6.47 13.67
CA GLY A 273 4.93 6.18 15.10
C GLY A 273 3.85 5.23 15.61
N LYS A 274 2.89 4.81 14.78
CA LYS A 274 1.86 3.82 15.17
C LYS A 274 2.40 2.39 15.17
N GLY A 275 3.60 2.20 14.61
CA GLY A 275 4.25 0.89 14.52
C GLY A 275 3.45 -0.06 13.64
N ASN A 276 2.94 0.40 12.51
CA ASN A 276 2.30 -0.45 11.51
C ASN A 276 3.32 -0.87 10.45
N CYS A 277 3.28 -2.14 10.05
CA CYS A 277 4.03 -2.66 8.91
C CYS A 277 3.09 -3.16 7.81
N VAL A 278 3.64 -3.25 6.60
CA VAL A 278 2.96 -3.79 5.44
C VAL A 278 3.62 -5.12 5.09
N VAL A 279 2.82 -6.18 5.17
CA VAL A 279 3.24 -7.55 4.88
C VAL A 279 2.62 -7.99 3.57
N LYS A 280 3.46 -8.49 2.66
CA LYS A 280 3.03 -9.20 1.46
C LYS A 280 3.00 -10.69 1.79
N LEU A 281 1.79 -11.24 1.90
CA LEU A 281 1.59 -12.64 2.25
C LEU A 281 2.00 -13.55 1.08
N ASP A 282 2.36 -14.77 1.40
CA ASP A 282 2.73 -15.79 0.40
C ASP A 282 1.56 -16.11 -0.54
N ARG A 283 1.90 -16.66 -1.72
CA ARG A 283 0.89 -16.96 -2.74
C ARG A 283 -0.12 -17.98 -2.21
N TYR A 284 -1.38 -17.59 -2.22
CA TYR A 284 -2.49 -18.52 -2.11
C TYR A 284 -3.24 -18.56 -3.44
N LYS A 285 -3.26 -19.75 -4.06
CA LYS A 285 -3.90 -19.98 -5.38
C LYS A 285 -3.51 -18.96 -6.47
N GLY A 286 -2.24 -18.55 -6.46
CA GLY A 286 -1.63 -17.69 -7.48
C GLY A 286 -1.66 -16.19 -7.21
N LEU A 287 -2.35 -15.72 -6.17
CA LEU A 287 -2.41 -14.31 -5.78
C LEU A 287 -1.73 -14.09 -4.42
N ARG A 288 -1.19 -12.88 -4.22
CA ARG A 288 -0.60 -12.46 -2.95
C ARG A 288 -1.41 -11.30 -2.39
N GLU A 289 -1.82 -11.45 -1.13
CA GLU A 289 -2.54 -10.41 -0.42
C GLU A 289 -1.57 -9.45 0.27
N ILE A 290 -1.93 -8.17 0.32
CA ILE A 290 -1.19 -7.17 1.08
C ILE A 290 -1.98 -6.84 2.34
N ARG A 291 -1.33 -6.95 3.50
CA ARG A 291 -1.94 -6.66 4.81
C ARG A 291 -1.16 -5.58 5.52
N VAL A 292 -1.89 -4.66 6.16
CA VAL A 292 -1.32 -3.69 7.09
C VAL A 292 -1.60 -4.21 8.49
N LEU A 293 -0.54 -4.47 9.24
CA LEU A 293 -0.60 -5.10 10.56
C LEU A 293 0.21 -4.29 11.58
N PRO A 294 -0.16 -4.30 12.87
CA PRO A 294 0.72 -3.81 13.91
C PRO A 294 2.02 -4.62 13.93
N LEU A 295 3.17 -3.96 14.09
CA LEU A 295 4.49 -4.56 14.09
C LEU A 295 4.62 -5.65 15.17
N LEU A 296 3.96 -5.44 16.32
CA LEU A 296 3.90 -6.41 17.42
C LEU A 296 3.09 -7.68 17.12
N TRP A 297 2.35 -7.71 16.00
CA TRP A 297 1.62 -8.90 15.55
C TRP A 297 2.44 -9.72 14.57
N VAL A 298 3.62 -9.26 14.16
CA VAL A 298 4.43 -9.89 13.13
C VAL A 298 5.76 -10.29 13.74
N GLY A 299 6.09 -11.58 13.71
CA GLY A 299 7.37 -12.10 14.20
C GLY A 299 8.27 -12.52 13.04
N LYS A 300 9.58 -12.28 13.16
CA LYS A 300 10.53 -12.83 12.17
C LYS A 300 10.50 -14.34 12.25
N ARG A 301 10.33 -14.99 11.11
CA ARG A 301 10.33 -16.45 11.05
C ARG A 301 11.75 -16.94 11.39
N LEU A 302 11.87 -18.02 12.15
CA LEU A 302 13.15 -18.65 12.48
C LEU A 302 13.30 -19.99 11.74
N GLY A 303 14.55 -20.47 11.59
CA GLY A 303 14.85 -21.75 10.92
C GLY A 303 15.17 -21.62 9.43
N GLU A 304 15.24 -22.76 8.72
CA GLU A 304 15.48 -22.82 7.28
C GLU A 304 14.23 -22.34 6.51
N GLN A 305 14.46 -21.47 5.52
CA GLN A 305 13.38 -20.81 4.78
C GLN A 305 13.75 -20.73 3.31
N ASP A 306 12.79 -21.09 2.48
CA ASP A 306 12.87 -20.76 1.07
C ASP A 306 12.82 -19.23 0.91
N PRO A 307 13.64 -18.65 0.02
CA PRO A 307 13.52 -17.25 -0.31
C PRO A 307 12.16 -16.98 -0.94
N ASP A 308 11.65 -15.77 -0.77
CA ASP A 308 10.40 -15.34 -1.43
C ASP A 308 10.49 -15.55 -2.97
N ASP A 309 9.42 -16.03 -3.61
CA ASP A 309 9.40 -16.30 -5.06
C ASP A 309 9.88 -15.12 -5.93
N VAL A 310 9.72 -13.89 -5.44
CA VAL A 310 10.20 -12.67 -6.09
C VAL A 310 11.71 -12.75 -6.39
N PHE A 311 12.47 -13.40 -5.53
CA PHE A 311 13.90 -13.62 -5.71
C PHE A 311 14.22 -14.82 -6.61
N LEU A 312 13.25 -15.68 -6.90
CA LEU A 312 13.37 -16.83 -7.80
C LEU A 312 13.08 -16.47 -9.28
N ILE A 313 12.62 -15.25 -9.56
CA ILE A 313 12.29 -14.81 -10.93
C ILE A 313 13.55 -14.83 -11.80
N PRO A 314 13.59 -15.64 -12.88
CA PRO A 314 14.75 -15.75 -13.76
C PRO A 314 15.11 -14.41 -14.38
N ARG A 315 16.40 -14.11 -14.45
CA ARG A 315 16.90 -12.92 -15.14
C ARG A 315 17.02 -13.23 -16.63
N LYS A 316 16.47 -12.37 -17.48
CA LYS A 316 16.82 -12.36 -18.90
C LYS A 316 18.21 -11.73 -18.99
N SER A 317 19.21 -12.58 -19.26
CA SER A 317 20.59 -12.20 -19.57
C SER A 317 20.65 -11.46 -20.90
#